data_AF-A0A950D1Z9-F1
#
_entry.id   AF-A0A950D1Z9-F1
#
_cell.length_a   1.000
_cell.length_b   1.000
_cell.length_c   1.000
_cell.angle_alpha   90.00
_cell.angle_beta   90.00
_cell.angle_gamma   90.00
#
_symmetry.space_group_name_H-M   'P 1'
#
loop_
_entity.id
_entity.type
_entity.pdbx_description
1 polymer ?
#
loop_
_entity_poly.entity_id
_entity_poly.type
_entity_poly.pdbx_seq_one_letter_code
_entity_poly.pdbx_strand_id
1 'polypeptide(L)'
;ENLIDIHSPFIKRRDDHSRYDFEPEDDKPEAVSKFQSKEYMDSYVNPPEFLKEQAKQKEAERQKAKQFPEVPERDVLLFLLEHAPLNSWQRDVLSIIREEAYYFAPQGQTKIMNEGWASYWHSTIMTTRTLKPSELVDYADHHSGTMATQPGRLNPYKLGIELFRDIEERWNKGQFGAEYEDCDDYETRQKWDKQLGLGRQKIFEVRRVHNDVTFVDTFLTPDFCRRHQIFSFKHNDQNETYEIESREFKKIKERLLFGLTNFGQPIIRVKEGNYRNRGELYLQHEHFGVDLKLDHAQDTMRHLNRLWTRPVHLETVVDGRPTLFSFDGTDHTIRPLGGTSHEPEPKDRRRA
;
A
#
# COMPACT_ATOMS: atom_id res chain seq x y z
N GLU A 1 -4.37 10.65 -3.78
CA GLU A 1 -5.22 10.97 -4.94
C GLU A 1 -6.36 10.00 -5.10
N ASN A 2 -6.20 8.68 -4.94
CA ASN A 2 -7.35 7.77 -5.02
C ASN A 2 -7.45 6.88 -3.77
N LEU A 3 -8.40 7.16 -2.88
CA LEU A 3 -8.72 6.31 -1.72
C LEU A 3 -9.65 5.15 -2.13
N ILE A 4 -9.28 4.46 -3.21
CA ILE A 4 -10.03 3.35 -3.77
C ILE A 4 -9.42 2.01 -3.34
N ASP A 5 -10.23 0.96 -3.40
CA ASP A 5 -9.71 -0.39 -3.43
C ASP A 5 -9.67 -0.90 -4.87
N ILE A 6 -8.47 -1.03 -5.42
CA ILE A 6 -8.24 -1.46 -6.81
C ILE A 6 -8.90 -2.82 -7.13
N HIS A 7 -9.13 -3.65 -6.11
CA HIS A 7 -9.75 -4.96 -6.28
C HIS A 7 -11.28 -4.95 -6.13
N SER A 8 -11.88 -3.84 -5.70
CA SER A 8 -13.34 -3.73 -5.51
C SER A 8 -14.17 -4.09 -6.75
N PRO A 9 -13.75 -3.80 -8.01
CA PRO A 9 -14.49 -4.22 -9.19
C PRO A 9 -14.52 -5.74 -9.42
N PHE A 10 -13.58 -6.48 -8.83
CA PHE A 10 -13.42 -7.92 -9.06
C PHE A 10 -13.75 -8.77 -7.82
N ILE A 11 -13.70 -8.17 -6.64
CA ILE A 11 -13.94 -8.84 -5.35
C ILE A 11 -15.13 -8.17 -4.69
N LYS A 12 -16.25 -8.90 -4.63
CA LYS A 12 -17.41 -8.50 -3.82
C LYS A 12 -17.07 -8.72 -2.35
N ARG A 13 -16.95 -7.62 -1.58
CA ARG A 13 -16.58 -7.66 -0.15
C ARG A 13 -17.77 -7.54 0.80
N ARG A 14 -18.93 -7.15 0.28
CA ARG A 14 -20.23 -7.11 0.96
C ARG A 14 -21.34 -7.36 -0.06
N ASP A 15 -22.50 -7.76 0.43
CA ASP A 15 -23.69 -7.80 -0.40
C ASP A 15 -24.18 -6.39 -0.76
N ASP A 16 -24.90 -6.29 -1.88
CA ASP A 16 -25.43 -5.02 -2.35
C ASP A 16 -26.61 -4.64 -1.45
N HIS A 17 -26.34 -3.86 -0.40
CA HIS A 17 -27.41 -3.34 0.45
C HIS A 17 -28.06 -2.13 -0.24
N SER A 18 -29.32 -2.29 -0.61
CA SER A 18 -30.17 -1.17 -0.96
C SER A 18 -30.43 -0.34 0.29
N ARG A 19 -30.47 0.99 0.17
CA ARG A 19 -30.96 1.87 1.25
C ARG A 19 -32.43 1.55 1.66
N TYR A 20 -33.11 0.73 0.87
CA TYR A 20 -34.47 0.25 1.11
C TYR A 20 -34.53 -1.20 1.61
N ASP A 21 -33.39 -1.84 1.89
CA ASP A 21 -33.36 -3.15 2.54
C ASP A 21 -33.64 -2.95 4.03
N PHE A 22 -34.91 -3.14 4.40
CA PHE A 22 -35.33 -3.17 5.79
C PHE A 22 -35.03 -4.55 6.35
N GLU A 23 -33.85 -4.74 6.94
CA GLU A 23 -33.68 -5.84 7.88
C GLU A 23 -34.51 -5.52 9.14
N PRO A 24 -35.38 -6.44 9.59
CA PRO A 24 -36.04 -6.24 10.87
C PRO A 24 -34.96 -6.16 11.95
N GLU A 25 -34.84 -5.01 12.61
CA GLU A 25 -34.10 -4.89 13.86
C GLU A 25 -34.76 -5.84 14.87
N ASP A 26 -34.26 -7.07 14.96
CA ASP A 26 -34.57 -7.97 16.07
C ASP A 26 -33.80 -7.44 17.30
N ASP A 27 -34.26 -6.29 17.78
CA ASP A 27 -33.69 -5.55 18.92
C ASP A 27 -34.09 -6.20 20.26
N LYS A 28 -34.36 -7.51 20.23
CA LYS A 28 -34.60 -8.32 21.43
C LYS A 28 -33.24 -8.81 21.92
N PRO A 29 -32.82 -8.47 23.14
CA PRO A 29 -31.62 -9.06 23.71
C PRO A 29 -31.84 -10.57 23.82
N GLU A 30 -31.17 -11.35 22.96
CA GLU A 30 -31.03 -12.78 23.18
C GLU A 30 -30.22 -12.99 24.45
N ALA A 31 -30.93 -13.14 25.57
CA ALA A 31 -30.34 -13.53 26.84
C ALA A 31 -29.41 -14.74 26.63
N VAL A 32 -28.30 -14.77 27.36
CA VAL A 32 -27.41 -15.94 27.37
C VAL A 32 -28.26 -17.17 27.67
N SER A 33 -28.30 -18.11 26.73
CA SER A 33 -29.16 -19.30 26.79
C SER A 33 -28.70 -20.16 27.97
N LYS A 34 -29.37 -20.02 29.11
CA LYS A 34 -29.18 -20.92 30.25
C LYS A 34 -29.88 -22.23 29.93
N PHE A 35 -29.17 -23.35 30.06
CA PHE A 35 -29.81 -24.64 29.98
C PHE A 35 -30.76 -24.81 31.17
N GLN A 36 -31.96 -25.35 30.94
CA GLN A 36 -32.89 -25.62 32.04
C GLN A 36 -32.31 -26.68 32.97
N SER A 37 -32.25 -26.38 34.26
CA SER A 37 -31.67 -27.24 35.28
C SER A 37 -32.46 -27.13 36.60
N LYS A 38 -32.34 -28.13 37.48
CA LYS A 38 -32.87 -28.05 38.86
C LYS A 38 -31.90 -27.24 39.72
N GLU A 39 -32.38 -26.52 40.75
CA GLU A 39 -31.56 -25.60 41.58
C GLU A 39 -30.23 -26.20 42.07
N TYR A 40 -30.21 -27.47 42.46
CA TYR A 40 -29.01 -28.15 42.95
C TYR A 40 -28.01 -28.54 41.85
N MET A 41 -28.42 -28.59 40.58
CA MET A 41 -27.56 -28.91 39.42
C MET A 41 -27.17 -27.66 38.63
N ASP A 42 -27.76 -26.49 38.89
CA ASP A 42 -27.54 -25.30 38.09
C ASP A 42 -26.07 -24.85 38.09
N SER A 43 -25.38 -24.99 39.22
CA SER A 43 -23.95 -24.68 39.32
C SER A 43 -23.03 -25.60 38.49
N TYR A 44 -23.48 -26.82 38.19
CA TYR A 44 -22.75 -27.81 37.38
C TYR A 44 -23.14 -27.75 35.89
N VAL A 45 -24.44 -27.52 35.62
CA VAL A 45 -25.00 -27.43 34.26
C VAL A 45 -24.73 -26.06 33.63
N ASN A 46 -24.72 -24.99 34.43
CA ASN A 46 -24.45 -23.62 34.00
C ASN A 46 -23.34 -22.99 34.88
N PRO A 47 -22.07 -23.41 34.74
CA PRO A 47 -20.97 -22.85 35.53
C PRO A 47 -20.91 -21.30 35.42
N PRO A 48 -20.81 -20.57 36.54
CA PRO A 48 -20.83 -19.11 36.53
C PRO A 48 -19.69 -18.48 35.70
N GLU A 49 -18.55 -19.15 35.61
CA GLU A 49 -17.41 -18.69 34.80
C GLU A 49 -17.70 -18.79 33.30
N PHE A 50 -18.27 -19.92 32.87
CA PHE A 50 -18.66 -20.15 31.47
C PHE A 50 -19.75 -19.17 31.00
N LEU A 51 -20.74 -18.90 31.86
CA LEU A 51 -21.78 -17.90 31.56
C LEU A 51 -21.23 -16.47 31.47
N LYS A 52 -20.25 -16.11 32.31
CA LYS A 52 -19.58 -14.80 32.23
C LYS A 52 -18.75 -14.67 30.97
N GLU A 53 -18.08 -15.74 30.56
CA GLU A 53 -17.29 -15.78 29.33
C GLU A 53 -18.19 -15.68 28.09
N GLN A 54 -19.29 -16.43 28.04
CA GLN A 54 -20.30 -16.30 26.98
C GLN A 54 -20.95 -14.91 26.96
N ALA A 55 -21.26 -14.32 28.13
CA ALA A 55 -21.81 -12.97 28.20
C ALA A 55 -20.82 -11.95 27.63
N LYS A 56 -19.52 -12.07 27.97
CA LYS A 56 -18.46 -11.23 27.39
C LYS A 56 -18.31 -11.44 25.89
N GLN A 57 -18.40 -12.68 25.40
CA GLN A 57 -18.34 -12.99 23.97
C GLN A 57 -19.52 -12.39 23.23
N LYS A 58 -20.76 -12.61 23.70
CA LYS A 58 -21.96 -11.99 23.12
C LYS A 58 -21.94 -10.47 23.19
N GLU A 59 -21.41 -9.89 24.26
CA GLU A 59 -21.26 -8.43 24.39
C GLU A 59 -20.23 -7.89 23.39
N ALA A 60 -19.11 -8.59 23.20
CA ALA A 60 -18.11 -8.25 22.19
C ALA A 60 -18.66 -8.42 20.76
N GLU A 61 -19.43 -9.47 20.49
CA GLU A 61 -20.14 -9.68 19.21
C GLU A 61 -21.17 -8.58 18.95
N ARG A 62 -21.94 -8.18 19.97
CA ARG A 62 -22.89 -7.06 19.87
C ARG A 62 -22.18 -5.72 19.65
N GLN A 63 -21.02 -5.51 20.26
CA GLN A 63 -20.21 -4.32 20.00
C GLN A 63 -19.65 -4.32 18.57
N LYS A 64 -19.22 -5.47 18.05
CA LYS A 64 -18.82 -5.63 16.65
C LYS A 64 -19.98 -5.42 15.67
N ALA A 65 -21.16 -5.96 15.96
CA ALA A 65 -22.35 -5.75 15.14
C ALA A 65 -22.82 -4.29 15.11
N LYS A 66 -22.43 -3.48 16.10
CA LYS A 66 -22.65 -2.03 16.11
C LYS A 66 -21.58 -1.24 15.36
N GLN A 67 -20.46 -1.86 14.99
CA GLN A 67 -19.43 -1.20 14.17
C GLN A 67 -19.93 -1.15 12.74
N PHE A 68 -20.06 0.06 12.23
CA PHE A 68 -20.43 0.34 10.86
C PHE A 68 -19.22 1.02 10.21
N PRO A 69 -18.59 0.46 9.17
CA PRO A 69 -18.86 -0.86 8.57
C PRO A 69 -18.41 -2.02 9.47
N GLU A 70 -18.95 -3.23 9.26
CA GLU A 70 -18.59 -4.44 10.04
C GLU A 70 -17.10 -4.78 9.95
N VAL A 71 -16.51 -4.52 8.78
CA VAL A 71 -15.09 -4.71 8.49
C VAL A 71 -14.53 -3.41 7.94
N PRO A 72 -13.32 -2.98 8.35
CA PRO A 72 -12.73 -1.76 7.84
C PRO A 72 -12.59 -1.74 6.31
N GLU A 73 -13.21 -0.75 5.68
CA GLU A 73 -13.31 -0.63 4.22
C GLU A 73 -12.16 0.19 3.64
N ARG A 74 -11.45 -0.36 2.65
CA ARG A 74 -10.37 0.34 1.95
C ARG A 74 -10.88 1.34 0.90
N ASP A 75 -12.02 1.07 0.26
CA ASP A 75 -12.58 1.97 -0.75
C ASP A 75 -13.38 3.10 -0.07
N VAL A 76 -12.65 4.12 0.38
CA VAL A 76 -13.25 5.30 1.04
C VAL A 76 -14.16 6.05 0.09
N LEU A 77 -13.84 6.11 -1.21
CA LEU A 77 -14.69 6.81 -2.19
C LEU A 77 -16.04 6.11 -2.35
N LEU A 78 -16.04 4.78 -2.45
CA LEU A 78 -17.29 4.00 -2.48
C LEU A 78 -18.09 4.19 -1.19
N PHE A 79 -17.42 4.13 -0.04
CA PHE A 79 -18.08 4.34 1.25
C PHE A 79 -18.78 5.71 1.32
N LEU A 80 -18.13 6.77 0.83
CA LEU A 80 -18.74 8.09 0.75
C LEU A 80 -19.91 8.15 -0.24
N LEU A 81 -19.80 7.50 -1.41
CA LEU A 81 -20.88 7.48 -2.41
C LEU A 81 -22.19 6.89 -1.87
N GLU A 82 -22.06 5.84 -1.06
CA GLU A 82 -23.18 5.12 -0.47
C GLU A 82 -23.75 5.80 0.77
N HIS A 83 -22.88 6.26 1.68
CA HIS A 83 -23.29 6.62 3.04
C HIS A 83 -23.21 8.11 3.36
N ALA A 84 -22.45 8.89 2.58
CA ALA A 84 -22.33 10.32 2.84
C ALA A 84 -23.57 11.08 2.35
N PRO A 85 -23.97 12.18 3.03
CA PRO A 85 -25.11 13.00 2.65
C PRO A 85 -24.78 13.92 1.46
N LEU A 86 -24.50 13.32 0.29
CA LEU A 86 -24.11 14.01 -0.93
C LEU A 86 -25.32 14.50 -1.73
N ASN A 87 -25.18 15.68 -2.34
CA ASN A 87 -26.08 16.12 -3.40
C ASN A 87 -25.91 15.26 -4.67
N SER A 88 -26.91 15.24 -5.55
CA SER A 88 -26.88 14.44 -6.79
C SER A 88 -25.61 14.71 -7.62
N TRP A 89 -25.33 15.97 -7.92
CA TRP A 89 -24.15 16.35 -8.71
C TRP A 89 -22.82 16.00 -8.00
N GLN A 90 -22.77 16.03 -6.67
CA GLN A 90 -21.56 15.65 -5.91
C GLN A 90 -21.31 14.15 -6.03
N ARG A 91 -22.38 13.35 -5.98
CA ARG A 91 -22.32 11.91 -6.21
C ARG A 91 -21.83 11.60 -7.63
N ASP A 92 -22.36 12.30 -8.63
CA ASP A 92 -21.94 12.11 -10.03
C ASP A 92 -20.45 12.41 -10.21
N VAL A 93 -19.98 13.56 -9.70
CA VAL A 93 -18.55 13.93 -9.76
C VAL A 93 -17.68 12.90 -9.04
N LEU A 94 -18.07 12.47 -7.84
CA LEU A 94 -17.30 11.49 -7.08
C LEU A 94 -17.28 10.11 -7.76
N SER A 95 -18.36 9.73 -8.46
CA SER A 95 -18.42 8.51 -9.27
C SER A 95 -17.45 8.58 -10.45
N ILE A 96 -17.43 9.70 -11.17
CA ILE A 96 -16.51 9.92 -12.30
C ILE A 96 -15.05 9.81 -11.82
N ILE A 97 -14.72 10.45 -10.69
CA ILE A 97 -13.37 10.39 -10.10
C ILE A 97 -13.01 8.94 -9.74
N ARG A 98 -13.94 8.20 -9.13
CA ARG A 98 -13.72 6.79 -8.78
C ARG A 98 -13.52 5.91 -10.02
N GLU A 99 -14.30 6.12 -11.08
CA GLU A 99 -14.15 5.40 -12.36
C GLU A 99 -12.80 5.71 -13.04
N GLU A 100 -12.42 6.99 -13.08
CA GLU A 100 -11.12 7.43 -13.62
C GLU A 100 -9.96 6.81 -12.84
N ALA A 101 -10.08 6.72 -11.51
CA ALA A 101 -9.08 6.07 -10.67
C ALA A 101 -8.87 4.59 -11.05
N TYR A 102 -9.93 3.87 -11.42
CA TYR A 102 -9.83 2.49 -11.91
C TYR A 102 -9.20 2.40 -13.30
N TYR A 103 -9.49 3.35 -14.18
CA TYR A 103 -8.87 3.41 -15.51
C TYR A 103 -7.34 3.52 -15.41
N PHE A 104 -6.83 4.36 -14.49
CA PHE A 104 -5.40 4.55 -14.28
C PHE A 104 -4.72 3.53 -13.37
N ALA A 105 -5.48 2.73 -12.61
CA ALA A 105 -4.89 1.76 -11.68
C ALA A 105 -3.96 0.73 -12.37
N PRO A 106 -4.31 0.13 -13.52
CA PRO A 106 -3.39 -0.76 -14.26
C PRO A 106 -2.11 -0.05 -14.74
N GLN A 107 -2.20 1.23 -15.12
CA GLN A 107 -1.03 2.03 -15.52
C GLN A 107 -0.07 2.24 -14.34
N GLY A 108 -0.62 2.43 -13.13
CA GLY A 108 0.17 2.46 -11.90
C GLY A 108 0.88 1.14 -11.59
N GLN A 109 0.23 -0.01 -11.85
CA GLN A 109 0.80 -1.36 -11.62
C GLN A 109 1.92 -1.74 -12.57
N THR A 110 2.02 -1.08 -13.71
CA THR A 110 2.93 -1.47 -14.80
C THR A 110 3.83 -0.32 -15.22
N LYS A 111 4.02 0.70 -14.37
CA LYS A 111 4.76 1.91 -14.72
C LYS A 111 6.21 1.62 -15.13
N ILE A 112 6.98 0.92 -14.30
CA ILE A 112 8.37 0.53 -14.60
C ILE A 112 8.42 -0.29 -15.89
N MET A 113 7.53 -1.28 -16.03
CA MET A 113 7.48 -2.12 -17.22
C MET A 113 7.10 -1.34 -18.47
N ASN A 114 6.11 -0.45 -18.40
CA ASN A 114 5.64 0.35 -19.54
C ASN A 114 6.73 1.32 -20.00
N GLU A 115 7.32 2.07 -19.06
CA GLU A 115 8.38 3.04 -19.32
C GLU A 115 9.64 2.35 -19.86
N GLY A 116 10.04 1.23 -19.25
CA GLY A 116 11.13 0.38 -19.69
C GLY A 116 10.90 -0.23 -21.07
N TRP A 117 9.70 -0.75 -21.35
CA TRP A 117 9.34 -1.34 -22.65
C TRP A 117 9.37 -0.31 -23.76
N ALA A 118 8.78 0.87 -23.52
CA ALA A 118 8.80 1.98 -24.48
C ALA A 118 10.24 2.40 -24.78
N SER A 119 11.08 2.54 -23.75
CA SER A 119 12.47 2.92 -23.92
C SER A 119 13.32 1.85 -24.58
N TYR A 120 13.08 0.58 -24.29
CA TYR A 120 13.73 -0.55 -24.94
C TYR A 120 13.48 -0.53 -26.46
N TRP A 121 12.21 -0.41 -26.88
CA TRP A 121 11.87 -0.38 -28.31
C TRP A 121 12.29 0.91 -28.97
N HIS A 122 12.13 2.06 -28.31
CA HIS A 122 12.60 3.34 -28.83
C HIS A 122 14.12 3.28 -29.11
N SER A 123 14.90 2.80 -28.14
CA SER A 123 16.34 2.61 -28.31
C SER A 123 16.66 1.64 -29.43
N THR A 124 16.01 0.47 -29.47
CA THR A 124 16.24 -0.55 -30.50
C THR A 124 15.94 0.00 -31.89
N ILE A 125 14.79 0.65 -32.09
CA ILE A 125 14.37 1.17 -33.40
C ILE A 125 15.31 2.27 -33.86
N MET A 126 15.63 3.21 -32.97
CA MET A 126 16.55 4.30 -33.30
C MET A 126 17.90 3.74 -33.72
N THR A 127 18.55 2.92 -32.89
CA THR A 127 19.93 2.47 -33.16
C THR A 127 20.07 1.42 -34.26
N THR A 128 18.98 0.74 -34.68
CA THR A 128 19.07 -0.35 -35.67
C THR A 128 18.37 -0.06 -37.00
N ARG A 129 17.40 0.85 -37.05
CA ARG A 129 16.56 1.05 -38.26
C ARG A 129 16.54 2.49 -38.75
N THR A 130 16.55 3.47 -37.85
CA THR A 130 16.14 4.85 -38.20
C THR A 130 17.29 5.85 -38.16
N LEU A 131 18.14 5.77 -37.14
CA LEU A 131 19.17 6.77 -36.85
C LEU A 131 20.29 6.73 -37.89
N LYS A 132 20.71 7.90 -38.38
CA LYS A 132 21.94 8.02 -39.18
C LYS A 132 23.16 8.05 -38.26
N PRO A 133 24.34 7.55 -38.70
CA PRO A 133 25.55 7.59 -37.88
C PRO A 133 25.92 8.99 -37.35
N SER A 134 25.59 10.06 -38.09
CA SER A 134 25.83 11.44 -37.69
C SER A 134 24.96 11.93 -36.52
N GLU A 135 23.81 11.29 -36.28
CA GLU A 135 22.80 11.70 -35.29
C GLU A 135 22.98 10.96 -33.95
N LEU A 136 23.93 10.03 -33.86
CA LEU A 136 24.09 9.13 -32.71
C LEU A 136 24.38 9.87 -31.40
N VAL A 137 25.24 10.89 -31.45
CA VAL A 137 25.62 11.65 -30.26
C VAL A 137 24.42 12.46 -29.76
N ASP A 138 23.71 13.15 -30.64
CA ASP A 138 22.54 13.95 -30.30
C ASP A 138 21.43 13.06 -29.71
N TYR A 139 21.19 11.90 -30.32
CA TYR A 139 20.24 10.92 -29.79
C TYR A 139 20.67 10.41 -28.40
N ALA A 140 21.94 10.06 -28.23
CA ALA A 140 22.45 9.55 -26.96
C ALA A 140 22.33 10.59 -25.84
N ASP A 141 22.64 11.86 -26.13
CA ASP A 141 22.50 12.98 -25.20
C ASP A 141 21.04 13.14 -24.75
N HIS A 142 20.10 13.23 -25.70
CA HIS A 142 18.66 13.33 -25.40
C HIS A 142 18.12 12.11 -24.65
N HIS A 143 18.49 10.90 -25.05
CA HIS A 143 18.05 9.67 -24.39
C HIS A 143 18.60 9.58 -22.96
N SER A 144 19.85 9.98 -22.75
CA SER A 144 20.49 10.00 -21.43
C SER A 144 19.75 10.90 -20.45
N GLY A 145 19.23 12.05 -20.90
CA GLY A 145 18.42 12.95 -20.07
C GLY A 145 17.14 12.31 -19.54
N THR A 146 16.48 11.46 -20.34
CA THR A 146 15.28 10.71 -19.91
C THR A 146 15.64 9.59 -18.92
N MET A 147 16.82 8.99 -19.11
CA MET A 147 17.34 7.88 -18.31
C MET A 147 18.14 8.32 -17.08
N ALA A 148 18.36 9.63 -16.92
CA ALA A 148 19.15 10.17 -15.85
C ALA A 148 18.50 9.84 -14.50
N THR A 149 19.32 9.36 -13.57
CA THR A 149 18.86 8.98 -12.23
C THR A 149 19.44 9.97 -11.24
N GLN A 150 18.58 10.69 -10.52
CA GLN A 150 19.04 11.57 -9.44
C GLN A 150 19.50 10.73 -8.23
N PRO A 151 20.56 11.14 -7.51
CA PRO A 151 20.99 10.45 -6.29
C PRO A 151 19.81 10.24 -5.32
N GLY A 152 19.64 9.00 -4.84
CA GLY A 152 18.57 8.64 -3.90
C GLY A 152 17.17 8.41 -4.50
N ARG A 153 16.96 8.65 -5.80
CA ARG A 153 15.69 8.34 -6.49
C ARG A 153 15.88 7.24 -7.52
N LEU A 154 14.92 6.33 -7.62
CA LEU A 154 14.89 5.34 -8.68
C LEU A 154 14.22 5.94 -9.93
N ASN A 155 14.87 5.85 -11.09
CA ASN A 155 14.26 6.20 -12.37
C ASN A 155 13.62 4.93 -12.97
N PRO A 156 12.28 4.88 -13.15
CA PRO A 156 11.60 3.70 -13.67
C PRO A 156 11.97 3.39 -15.13
N TYR A 157 12.24 4.39 -15.97
CA TYR A 157 12.76 4.20 -17.34
C TYR A 157 14.10 3.45 -17.32
N LYS A 158 15.03 3.89 -16.46
CA LYS A 158 16.36 3.29 -16.35
C LYS A 158 16.28 1.87 -15.79
N LEU A 159 15.52 1.64 -14.73
CA LEU A 159 15.37 0.30 -14.17
C LEU A 159 14.71 -0.64 -15.19
N GLY A 160 13.62 -0.20 -15.81
CA GLY A 160 12.84 -1.02 -16.73
C GLY A 160 13.62 -1.41 -17.99
N ILE A 161 14.28 -0.47 -18.66
CA ILE A 161 15.04 -0.77 -19.89
C ILE A 161 16.18 -1.75 -19.61
N GLU A 162 16.92 -1.54 -18.51
CA GLU A 162 18.08 -2.36 -18.19
C GLU A 162 17.62 -3.77 -17.78
N LEU A 163 16.50 -3.90 -17.05
CA LEU A 163 15.92 -5.21 -16.77
C LEU A 163 15.50 -5.94 -18.04
N PHE A 164 14.84 -5.28 -19.01
CA PHE A 164 14.47 -5.93 -20.26
C PHE A 164 15.70 -6.37 -21.08
N ARG A 165 16.75 -5.55 -21.13
CA ARG A 165 18.02 -5.91 -21.77
C ARG A 165 18.69 -7.09 -21.09
N ASP A 166 18.72 -7.09 -19.76
CA ASP A 166 19.29 -8.17 -18.96
C ASP A 166 18.52 -9.49 -19.12
N ILE A 167 17.18 -9.44 -19.15
CA ILE A 167 16.35 -10.62 -19.42
C ILE A 167 16.61 -11.17 -20.82
N GLU A 168 16.64 -10.31 -21.84
CA GLU A 168 16.91 -10.75 -23.21
C GLU A 168 18.29 -11.39 -23.33
N GLU A 169 19.32 -10.77 -22.75
CA GLU A 169 20.69 -11.28 -22.77
C GLU A 169 20.80 -12.62 -22.05
N ARG A 170 20.26 -12.74 -20.83
CA ARG A 170 20.29 -14.00 -20.06
C ARG A 170 19.63 -15.14 -20.80
N TRP A 171 18.46 -14.91 -21.41
CA TRP A 171 17.77 -15.96 -22.15
C TRP A 171 18.43 -16.29 -23.50
N ASN A 172 19.09 -15.32 -24.14
CA ASN A 172 19.90 -15.60 -25.32
C ASN A 172 21.11 -16.49 -24.99
N LYS A 173 21.78 -16.21 -23.87
CA LYS A 173 22.96 -16.95 -23.40
C LYS A 173 22.62 -18.24 -22.64
N GLY A 174 21.36 -18.47 -22.29
CA GLY A 174 20.95 -19.61 -21.48
C GLY A 174 21.37 -19.53 -20.00
N GLN A 175 21.48 -18.32 -19.46
CA GLN A 175 21.84 -18.02 -18.06
C GLN A 175 20.62 -18.09 -17.14
N PHE A 176 19.95 -19.24 -17.12
CA PHE A 176 18.77 -19.50 -16.30
C PHE A 176 18.66 -20.99 -15.95
N GLY A 177 17.93 -21.31 -14.89
CA GLY A 177 17.71 -22.68 -14.42
C GLY A 177 18.83 -23.21 -13.53
N ALA A 178 18.61 -24.41 -12.97
CA ALA A 178 19.47 -25.02 -11.96
C ALA A 178 20.94 -25.10 -12.39
N GLU A 179 21.22 -25.50 -13.64
CA GLU A 179 22.59 -25.62 -14.15
C GLU A 179 23.40 -24.31 -14.08
N TYR A 180 22.74 -23.16 -14.25
CA TYR A 180 23.40 -21.86 -14.16
C TYR A 180 23.44 -21.35 -12.71
N GLU A 181 22.37 -21.57 -11.94
CA GLU A 181 22.26 -21.12 -10.55
C GLU A 181 23.24 -21.86 -9.63
N ASP A 182 23.40 -23.17 -9.82
CA ASP A 182 24.30 -24.05 -9.06
C ASP A 182 25.77 -23.97 -9.54
N CYS A 183 26.06 -23.21 -10.59
CA CYS A 183 27.42 -23.00 -11.06
C CYS A 183 28.14 -22.02 -10.13
N ASP A 184 29.00 -22.55 -9.26
CA ASP A 184 29.85 -21.77 -8.35
C ASP A 184 31.14 -21.24 -9.00
N ASP A 185 31.53 -21.78 -10.17
CA ASP A 185 32.74 -21.37 -10.87
C ASP A 185 32.56 -20.03 -11.60
N TYR A 186 33.33 -19.03 -11.17
CA TYR A 186 33.21 -17.65 -11.67
C TYR A 186 33.56 -17.54 -13.16
N GLU A 187 34.61 -18.21 -13.63
CA GLU A 187 35.02 -18.14 -15.03
C GLU A 187 33.98 -18.76 -15.97
N THR A 188 33.43 -19.91 -15.57
CA THR A 188 32.39 -20.62 -16.32
C THR A 188 31.12 -19.79 -16.40
N ARG A 189 30.68 -19.15 -15.31
CA ARG A 189 29.54 -18.22 -15.34
C ARG A 189 29.77 -17.05 -16.28
N GLN A 190 30.98 -16.47 -16.29
CA GLN A 190 31.27 -15.29 -17.11
C GLN A 190 31.26 -15.61 -18.61
N LYS A 191 31.76 -16.78 -19.00
CA LYS A 191 31.80 -17.26 -20.38
C LYS A 191 30.55 -18.06 -20.78
N TRP A 192 29.53 -18.11 -19.92
CA TRP A 192 28.33 -18.88 -20.15
C TRP A 192 27.55 -18.35 -21.34
N ASP A 193 27.55 -19.11 -22.42
CA ASP A 193 26.78 -18.82 -23.63
C ASP A 193 26.39 -20.13 -24.33
N LYS A 194 25.12 -20.51 -24.18
CA LYS A 194 24.51 -21.64 -24.87
C LYS A 194 23.90 -21.26 -26.23
N GLN A 195 23.96 -19.98 -26.60
CA GLN A 195 23.46 -19.43 -27.87
C GLN A 195 22.01 -19.85 -28.19
N LEU A 196 21.14 -19.87 -27.18
CA LEU A 196 19.76 -20.34 -27.30
C LEU A 196 18.89 -19.35 -28.10
N GLY A 197 19.21 -18.05 -28.08
CA GLY A 197 18.46 -17.03 -28.83
C GLY A 197 17.01 -16.82 -28.36
N LEU A 198 16.66 -17.27 -27.16
CA LEU A 198 15.28 -17.25 -26.62
C LEU A 198 14.90 -15.90 -25.97
N GLY A 199 15.81 -14.93 -25.92
CA GLY A 199 15.63 -13.66 -25.21
C GLY A 199 14.43 -12.85 -25.70
N ARG A 200 14.24 -12.78 -27.02
CA ARG A 200 13.12 -12.04 -27.61
C ARG A 200 11.78 -12.63 -27.19
N GLN A 201 11.62 -13.96 -27.26
CA GLN A 201 10.40 -14.62 -26.83
C GLN A 201 10.13 -14.36 -25.34
N LYS A 202 11.19 -14.39 -24.51
CA LYS A 202 11.04 -14.19 -23.07
C LYS A 202 10.56 -12.78 -22.73
N ILE A 203 11.12 -11.72 -23.31
CA ILE A 203 10.69 -10.35 -22.96
C ILE A 203 9.22 -10.09 -23.33
N PHE A 204 8.71 -10.71 -24.41
CA PHE A 204 7.28 -10.66 -24.76
C PHE A 204 6.40 -11.46 -23.79
N GLU A 205 6.87 -12.63 -23.33
CA GLU A 205 6.20 -13.40 -22.29
C GLU A 205 6.12 -12.60 -20.99
N VAL A 206 7.22 -11.99 -20.57
CA VAL A 206 7.31 -11.14 -19.38
C VAL A 206 6.31 -10.00 -19.47
N ARG A 207 6.24 -9.34 -20.62
CA ARG A 207 5.31 -8.24 -20.88
C ARG A 207 3.83 -8.64 -20.77
N ARG A 208 3.50 -9.90 -21.04
CA ARG A 208 2.13 -10.42 -21.00
C ARG A 208 1.66 -10.80 -19.61
N VAL A 209 2.57 -11.29 -18.75
CA VAL A 209 2.20 -11.97 -17.50
C VAL A 209 2.50 -11.12 -16.26
N HIS A 210 3.56 -10.31 -16.29
CA HIS A 210 4.03 -9.61 -15.10
C HIS A 210 3.46 -8.19 -14.95
N ASN A 211 3.39 -7.75 -13.71
CA ASN A 211 3.27 -6.35 -13.29
C ASN A 211 4.59 -5.90 -12.64
N ASP A 212 4.72 -4.63 -12.26
CA ASP A 212 5.97 -4.07 -11.73
C ASP A 212 6.49 -4.84 -10.49
N VAL A 213 5.59 -5.23 -9.58
CA VAL A 213 5.95 -6.00 -8.36
C VAL A 213 6.58 -7.34 -8.74
N THR A 214 5.87 -8.14 -9.55
CA THR A 214 6.36 -9.46 -9.97
C THR A 214 7.55 -9.37 -10.93
N PHE A 215 7.64 -8.31 -11.73
CA PHE A 215 8.75 -8.05 -12.64
C PHE A 215 10.04 -7.78 -11.86
N VAL A 216 10.00 -6.87 -10.88
CA VAL A 216 11.15 -6.60 -10.01
C VAL A 216 11.45 -7.81 -9.13
N ASP A 217 10.43 -8.48 -8.58
CA ASP A 217 10.64 -9.63 -7.71
C ASP A 217 11.32 -10.80 -8.44
N THR A 218 10.90 -11.10 -9.68
CA THR A 218 11.40 -12.25 -10.43
C THR A 218 12.75 -11.97 -11.09
N PHE A 219 12.93 -10.79 -11.68
CA PHE A 219 14.06 -10.54 -12.60
C PHE A 219 15.17 -9.69 -12.04
N LEU A 220 14.96 -8.98 -10.93
CA LEU A 220 16.04 -8.27 -10.25
C LEU A 220 16.97 -9.31 -9.60
N THR A 221 18.25 -9.29 -9.95
CA THR A 221 19.26 -10.22 -9.41
C THR A 221 20.38 -9.47 -8.67
N PRO A 222 21.12 -10.15 -7.78
CA PRO A 222 22.30 -9.55 -7.14
C PRO A 222 23.33 -9.06 -8.17
N ASP A 223 23.55 -9.83 -9.23
CA ASP A 223 24.51 -9.48 -10.30
C ASP A 223 24.05 -8.26 -11.08
N PHE A 224 22.75 -8.12 -11.34
CA PHE A 224 22.17 -6.92 -11.94
C PHE A 224 22.39 -5.69 -11.04
N CYS A 225 22.06 -5.78 -9.75
CA CYS A 225 22.26 -4.66 -8.82
C CYS A 225 23.73 -4.22 -8.74
N ARG A 226 24.68 -5.18 -8.73
CA ARG A 226 26.12 -4.88 -8.76
C ARG A 226 26.53 -4.17 -10.05
N ARG A 227 26.12 -4.69 -11.21
CA ARG A 227 26.47 -4.13 -12.53
C ARG A 227 25.96 -2.71 -12.72
N HIS A 228 24.74 -2.44 -12.26
CA HIS A 228 24.10 -1.13 -12.38
C HIS A 228 24.32 -0.21 -11.18
N GLN A 229 25.18 -0.60 -10.23
CA GLN A 229 25.52 0.18 -9.04
C GLN A 229 24.28 0.62 -8.24
N ILE A 230 23.29 -0.27 -8.13
CA ILE A 230 22.07 -0.02 -7.36
C ILE A 230 22.40 -0.28 -5.88
N PHE A 231 22.42 0.79 -5.08
CA PHE A 231 22.70 0.73 -3.65
C PHE A 231 21.57 1.37 -2.84
N SER A 232 21.37 0.88 -1.61
CA SER A 232 20.48 1.55 -0.66
C SER A 232 21.23 2.66 0.06
N PHE A 233 20.65 3.86 0.05
CA PHE A 233 21.21 5.03 0.75
C PHE A 233 20.36 5.34 1.98
N LYS A 234 21.01 5.66 3.09
CA LYS A 234 20.40 6.23 4.29
C LYS A 234 20.96 7.63 4.50
N HIS A 235 20.08 8.58 4.76
CA HIS A 235 20.49 9.92 5.16
C HIS A 235 20.99 9.85 6.60
N ASN A 236 22.23 10.27 6.83
CA ASN A 236 22.77 10.40 8.18
C ASN A 236 22.50 11.83 8.67
N ASP A 237 21.50 12.00 9.53
CA ASP A 237 21.08 13.30 10.05
C ASP A 237 22.16 14.02 10.87
N GLN A 238 23.22 13.33 11.30
CA GLN A 238 24.34 13.94 12.03
C GLN A 238 25.34 14.64 11.10
N ASN A 239 25.48 14.16 9.86
CA ASN A 239 26.51 14.63 8.92
C ASN A 239 25.93 15.25 7.64
N GLU A 240 24.59 15.28 7.49
CA GLU A 240 23.88 15.72 6.27
C GLU A 240 24.36 15.02 4.98
N THR A 241 24.92 13.82 5.12
CA THR A 241 25.46 13.01 4.01
C THR A 241 24.66 11.73 3.83
N TYR A 242 24.43 11.34 2.58
CA TYR A 242 23.89 10.03 2.23
C TYR A 242 24.98 8.97 2.35
N GLU A 243 24.83 8.05 3.28
CA GLU A 243 25.71 6.90 3.44
C GLU A 243 25.08 5.66 2.79
N ILE A 244 25.92 4.77 2.26
CA ILE A 244 25.46 3.47 1.74
C ILE A 244 25.04 2.63 2.96
N GLU A 245 23.74 2.44 3.14
CA GLU A 245 23.16 1.75 4.30
C GLU A 245 23.42 0.24 4.23
N SER A 246 23.27 -0.33 3.04
CA SER A 246 23.52 -1.75 2.82
C SER A 246 23.75 -2.06 1.34
N ARG A 247 24.69 -2.99 1.10
CA ARG A 247 24.90 -3.68 -0.18
C ARG A 247 24.20 -5.04 -0.23
N GLU A 248 23.46 -5.39 0.82
CA GLU A 248 22.71 -6.64 0.89
C GLU A 248 21.53 -6.58 -0.07
N PHE A 249 21.59 -7.44 -1.09
CA PHE A 249 20.56 -7.53 -2.14
C PHE A 249 19.14 -7.67 -1.58
N LYS A 250 18.97 -8.46 -0.51
CA LYS A 250 17.67 -8.67 0.13
C LYS A 250 17.01 -7.36 0.59
N LYS A 251 17.76 -6.49 1.30
CA LYS A 251 17.25 -5.20 1.78
C LYS A 251 16.93 -4.24 0.63
N ILE A 252 17.75 -4.24 -0.43
CA ILE A 252 17.49 -3.41 -1.63
C ILE A 252 16.19 -3.86 -2.29
N LYS A 253 16.03 -5.17 -2.50
CA LYS A 253 14.84 -5.76 -3.12
C LYS A 253 13.58 -5.48 -2.29
N GLU A 254 13.64 -5.71 -0.98
CA GLU A 254 12.53 -5.42 -0.06
C GLU A 254 12.13 -3.95 -0.11
N ARG A 255 13.08 -3.01 -0.07
CA ARG A 255 12.79 -1.57 -0.14
C ARG A 255 12.16 -1.16 -1.48
N LEU A 256 12.61 -1.74 -2.59
CA LEU A 256 12.03 -1.50 -3.92
C LEU A 256 10.61 -2.05 -4.02
N LEU A 257 10.40 -3.30 -3.62
CA LEU A 257 9.08 -3.94 -3.63
C LEU A 257 8.10 -3.22 -2.70
N PHE A 258 8.58 -2.77 -1.54
CA PHE A 258 7.79 -1.99 -0.60
C PHE A 258 7.33 -0.66 -1.21
N GLY A 259 8.22 0.07 -1.90
CA GLY A 259 7.84 1.30 -2.62
C GLY A 259 6.85 1.08 -3.77
N LEU A 260 6.82 -0.13 -4.35
CA LEU A 260 5.85 -0.51 -5.38
C LEU A 260 4.54 -1.05 -4.79
N THR A 261 4.54 -1.43 -3.51
CA THR A 261 3.35 -1.88 -2.82
C THR A 261 2.36 -0.73 -2.73
N ASN A 262 1.15 -0.94 -3.23
CA ASN A 262 0.11 0.09 -3.36
C ASN A 262 0.59 1.38 -4.08
N PHE A 263 1.53 1.27 -5.04
CA PHE A 263 2.12 2.42 -5.77
C PHE A 263 2.79 3.45 -4.87
N GLY A 264 3.25 3.04 -3.68
CA GLY A 264 3.81 3.94 -2.67
C GLY A 264 2.77 4.88 -2.06
N GLN A 265 1.48 4.63 -2.29
CA GLN A 265 0.38 5.38 -1.67
C GLN A 265 0.04 4.77 -0.31
N PRO A 266 -0.30 5.60 0.69
CA PRO A 266 -0.74 5.10 1.99
C PRO A 266 -2.06 4.34 1.87
N ILE A 267 -2.22 3.29 2.68
CA ILE A 267 -3.46 2.53 2.75
C ILE A 267 -4.31 3.11 3.88
N ILE A 268 -5.42 3.73 3.52
CA ILE A 268 -6.39 4.27 4.47
C ILE A 268 -7.66 3.42 4.42
N ARG A 269 -8.22 3.11 5.58
CA ARG A 269 -9.50 2.42 5.70
C ARG A 269 -10.50 3.22 6.50
N VAL A 270 -11.77 3.13 6.12
CA VAL A 270 -12.89 3.52 6.98
C VAL A 270 -13.05 2.45 8.04
N LYS A 271 -12.72 2.78 9.28
CA LYS A 271 -12.86 1.89 10.43
C LYS A 271 -14.25 1.99 11.03
N GLU A 272 -14.75 3.22 11.18
CA GLU A 272 -16.10 3.48 11.69
C GLU A 272 -16.71 4.71 10.99
N GLY A 273 -17.93 4.61 10.46
CA GLY A 273 -18.76 5.71 9.95
C GLY A 273 -19.72 6.29 10.98
N ASN A 274 -19.77 5.72 12.20
CA ASN A 274 -20.56 6.25 13.32
C ASN A 274 -19.73 6.31 14.61
N TYR A 275 -18.55 6.93 14.53
CA TYR A 275 -17.65 7.04 15.66
C TYR A 275 -18.32 7.75 16.83
N ARG A 276 -18.14 7.18 18.04
CA ARG A 276 -18.76 7.64 19.30
C ARG A 276 -20.29 7.76 19.25
N ASN A 277 -20.94 7.07 18.32
CA ASN A 277 -22.38 7.19 18.07
C ASN A 277 -22.83 8.62 17.74
N ARG A 278 -21.99 9.38 17.03
CA ARG A 278 -22.24 10.79 16.64
C ARG A 278 -22.31 11.00 15.13
N GLY A 279 -22.24 9.93 14.34
CA GLY A 279 -22.09 9.99 12.89
C GLY A 279 -20.75 10.57 12.45
N GLU A 280 -19.73 10.54 13.30
CA GLU A 280 -18.37 11.00 12.99
C GLU A 280 -17.64 9.92 12.18
N LEU A 281 -16.83 10.34 11.19
CA LEU A 281 -16.08 9.42 10.34
C LEU A 281 -14.71 9.13 10.96
N TYR A 282 -14.36 7.86 11.12
CA TYR A 282 -13.07 7.40 11.63
C TYR A 282 -12.32 6.61 10.58
N LEU A 283 -11.17 7.15 10.21
CA LEU A 283 -10.24 6.59 9.25
C LEU A 283 -9.03 6.04 10.00
N GLN A 284 -8.52 4.92 9.52
CA GLN A 284 -7.30 4.31 10.02
C GLN A 284 -6.28 4.21 8.88
N HIS A 285 -5.08 4.73 9.13
CA HIS A 285 -3.93 4.51 8.29
C HIS A 285 -3.26 3.19 8.68
N GLU A 286 -3.18 2.24 7.74
CA GLU A 286 -2.33 1.07 7.90
C GLU A 286 -0.86 1.47 7.73
N HIS A 287 -0.22 1.77 8.86
CA HIS A 287 1.16 2.22 8.89
C HIS A 287 2.12 1.05 8.71
N PHE A 288 2.76 0.99 7.54
CA PHE A 288 3.82 0.02 7.24
C PHE A 288 5.22 0.64 7.30
N GLY A 289 5.45 1.58 8.23
CA GLY A 289 6.75 2.24 8.39
C GLY A 289 6.94 3.51 7.55
N VAL A 290 5.90 3.97 6.85
CA VAL A 290 5.91 5.25 6.10
C VAL A 290 4.91 6.20 6.73
N ASP A 291 5.41 7.35 7.16
CA ASP A 291 4.57 8.39 7.73
C ASP A 291 3.79 9.14 6.65
N LEU A 292 2.60 9.62 7.01
CA LEU A 292 1.84 10.51 6.16
C LEU A 292 2.49 11.88 6.14
N LYS A 293 2.48 12.53 4.98
CA LYS A 293 2.73 13.98 4.92
C LYS A 293 1.59 14.71 5.62
N LEU A 294 1.89 15.34 6.75
CA LEU A 294 0.89 15.93 7.64
C LEU A 294 0.04 17.00 6.94
N ASP A 295 0.65 17.86 6.14
CA ASP A 295 -0.07 18.93 5.43
C ASP A 295 -1.13 18.35 4.47
N HIS A 296 -0.74 17.33 3.68
CA HIS A 296 -1.66 16.64 2.78
C HIS A 296 -2.76 15.89 3.53
N ALA A 297 -2.44 15.28 4.68
CA ALA A 297 -3.42 14.59 5.50
C ALA A 297 -4.47 15.57 6.06
N GLN A 298 -4.03 16.71 6.58
CA GLN A 298 -4.92 17.77 7.09
C GLN A 298 -5.83 18.32 5.99
N ASP A 299 -5.28 18.65 4.82
CA ASP A 299 -6.08 19.12 3.69
C ASP A 299 -7.07 18.04 3.23
N THR A 300 -6.65 16.78 3.15
CA THR A 300 -7.56 15.67 2.79
C THR A 300 -8.72 15.55 3.77
N MET A 301 -8.45 15.63 5.09
CA MET A 301 -9.50 15.61 6.11
C MET A 301 -10.49 16.77 5.98
N ARG A 302 -10.01 17.97 5.63
CA ARG A 302 -10.88 19.13 5.37
C ARG A 302 -11.84 18.85 4.23
N HIS A 303 -11.36 18.25 3.14
CA HIS A 303 -12.22 17.88 2.00
C HIS A 303 -13.19 16.75 2.35
N LEU A 304 -12.74 15.74 3.10
CA LEU A 304 -13.60 14.65 3.56
C LEU A 304 -14.72 15.17 4.48
N ASN A 305 -14.44 16.10 5.38
CA ASN A 305 -15.47 16.73 6.21
C ASN A 305 -16.49 17.51 5.38
N ARG A 306 -16.09 18.16 4.27
CA ARG A 306 -17.06 18.81 3.37
C ARG A 306 -18.03 17.83 2.72
N LEU A 307 -17.57 16.62 2.42
CA LEU A 307 -18.40 15.56 1.84
C LEU A 307 -19.25 14.84 2.90
N TRP A 308 -18.65 14.55 4.05
CA TRP A 308 -19.27 13.81 5.15
C TRP A 308 -20.16 14.68 6.04
N THR A 309 -19.96 15.99 6.07
CA THR A 309 -20.66 17.03 6.87
C THR A 309 -20.51 16.93 8.39
N ARG A 310 -19.85 15.87 8.89
CA ARG A 310 -19.56 15.65 10.31
C ARG A 310 -18.05 15.57 10.55
N PRO A 311 -17.58 15.71 11.81
CA PRO A 311 -16.17 15.59 12.13
C PRO A 311 -15.54 14.31 11.57
N VAL A 312 -14.28 14.45 11.14
CA VAL A 312 -13.49 13.35 10.58
C VAL A 312 -12.27 13.14 11.46
N HIS A 313 -11.96 11.88 11.73
CA HIS A 313 -10.83 11.42 12.52
C HIS A 313 -9.92 10.55 11.67
N LEU A 314 -8.61 10.71 11.82
CA LEU A 314 -7.59 9.91 11.15
C LEU A 314 -6.59 9.41 12.19
N GLU A 315 -6.58 8.11 12.41
CA GLU A 315 -5.59 7.39 13.22
C GLU A 315 -4.36 7.10 12.35
N THR A 316 -3.19 7.58 12.75
CA THR A 316 -1.90 7.30 12.10
C THR A 316 -0.78 7.25 13.15
N VAL A 317 0.42 6.83 12.76
CA VAL A 317 1.62 6.91 13.59
C VAL A 317 2.41 8.17 13.20
N VAL A 318 2.94 8.88 14.21
CA VAL A 318 3.85 10.02 14.06
C VAL A 318 4.97 9.84 15.09
N ASP A 319 6.23 9.90 14.67
CA ASP A 319 7.40 9.68 15.53
C ASP A 319 7.31 8.37 16.34
N GLY A 320 6.78 7.31 15.72
CA GLY A 320 6.58 6.00 16.36
C GLY A 320 5.43 5.95 17.39
N ARG A 321 4.66 7.03 17.55
CA ARG A 321 3.52 7.10 18.48
C ARG A 321 2.18 7.10 17.73
N PRO A 322 1.24 6.21 18.08
CA PRO A 322 -0.13 6.29 17.58
C PRO A 322 -0.73 7.66 17.92
N THR A 323 -1.28 8.32 16.92
CA THR A 323 -1.76 9.70 16.99
C THR A 323 -3.07 9.83 16.23
N LEU A 324 -4.05 10.45 16.88
CA LEU A 324 -5.34 10.76 16.30
C LEU A 324 -5.38 12.22 15.85
N PHE A 325 -5.52 12.41 14.55
CA PHE A 325 -5.86 13.68 13.95
C PHE A 325 -7.38 13.78 13.91
N SER A 326 -7.93 14.93 14.26
CA SER A 326 -9.37 15.18 14.20
C SER A 326 -9.61 16.54 13.56
N PHE A 327 -10.64 16.64 12.72
CA PHE A 327 -11.08 17.89 12.13
C PHE A 327 -12.58 18.02 12.36
N ASP A 328 -12.99 19.08 13.05
CA ASP A 328 -14.39 19.31 13.46
C ASP A 328 -15.18 20.20 12.48
N GLY A 329 -14.53 20.73 11.45
CA GLY A 329 -15.09 21.65 10.47
C GLY A 329 -14.42 23.02 10.47
N THR A 330 -13.76 23.39 11.57
CA THR A 330 -12.99 24.64 11.68
C THR A 330 -11.52 24.38 11.95
N ASP A 331 -11.22 23.54 12.93
CA ASP A 331 -9.87 23.39 13.47
C ASP A 331 -9.37 21.94 13.44
N HIS A 332 -8.06 21.79 13.26
CA HIS A 332 -7.38 20.50 13.39
C HIS A 332 -6.91 20.32 14.83
N THR A 333 -7.23 19.17 15.42
CA THR A 333 -6.70 18.77 16.72
C THR A 333 -5.90 17.47 16.58
N ILE A 334 -4.77 17.41 17.28
CA ILE A 334 -3.85 16.26 17.25
C ILE A 334 -3.72 15.75 18.67
N ARG A 335 -3.98 14.45 18.89
CA ARG A 335 -3.88 13.83 20.22
C ARG A 335 -3.12 12.50 20.12
N PRO A 336 -2.06 12.27 20.90
CA PRO A 336 -1.43 10.96 20.97
C PRO A 336 -2.39 9.96 21.62
N LEU A 337 -2.52 8.78 21.02
CA LEU A 337 -3.28 7.64 21.54
C LEU A 337 -2.34 6.82 22.43
N GLY A 338 -2.65 6.69 23.72
CA GLY A 338 -1.88 5.86 24.66
C GLY A 338 -0.95 6.61 25.63
N GLY A 339 -1.14 7.92 25.84
CA GLY A 339 -0.51 8.60 26.97
C GLY A 339 -1.19 8.19 28.28
N THR A 340 -0.51 7.41 29.13
CA THR A 340 -0.79 7.44 30.57
C THR A 340 -0.74 8.89 31.00
N SER A 341 -1.82 9.40 31.58
CA SER A 341 -1.79 10.62 32.37
C SER A 341 -0.78 10.41 33.50
N HIS A 342 0.46 10.81 33.27
CA HIS A 342 1.39 11.03 34.37
C HIS A 342 0.86 12.27 35.07
N GLU A 343 0.02 12.07 36.09
CA GLU A 343 -0.19 13.08 37.11
C GLU A 343 1.20 13.56 37.53
N PRO A 344 1.49 14.86 37.51
CA PRO A 344 2.78 15.34 37.97
C PRO A 344 2.90 14.98 39.45
N GLU A 345 3.84 14.08 39.78
CA GLU A 345 4.21 13.80 41.17
C GLU A 345 4.48 15.14 41.88
N PRO A 346 3.94 15.33 43.09
CA PRO A 346 4.16 16.56 43.82
C PRO A 346 5.66 16.67 44.11
N LYS A 347 6.30 17.71 43.55
CA LYS A 347 7.69 18.05 43.85
C LYS A 347 7.85 18.19 45.35
N ASP A 348 8.52 17.20 45.94
CA ASP A 348 8.89 17.18 47.34
C ASP A 348 9.73 18.43 47.65
N ARG A 349 9.20 19.27 48.53
CA ARG A 349 9.85 20.50 48.98
C ARG A 349 10.78 20.14 50.13
N ARG A 350 12.07 20.38 49.88
CA ARG A 350 13.13 20.73 50.85
C ARG A 350 13.83 19.58 51.58
N ARG A 351 15.07 19.33 51.16
CA ARG A 351 16.24 19.26 52.06
C ARG A 351 17.44 19.95 51.42
N ALA A 352 17.69 21.18 51.86
CA ALA A 352 18.97 21.83 52.17
C ALA A 352 18.69 23.30 52.44
#